data_AF-A0A421NXH2-F1
#
_entry.id   AF-A0A421NXH2-F1
#
_cell.length_a   1.000
_cell.length_b   1.000
_cell.length_c   1.000
_cell.angle_alpha   90.00
_cell.angle_beta   90.00
_cell.angle_gamma   90.00
#
_symmetry.space_group_name_H-M   'P 1'
#
loop_
_entity.id
_entity.type
_entity.pdbx_description
1 polymer ?
#
loop_
_entity_poly.entity_id
_entity_poly.type
_entity_poly.pdbx_seq_one_letter_code
_entity_poly.pdbx_strand_id
1 'polypeptide(L)'
;MPKIIRKENIIVYFFLFLSVFCCLLCTIQCLEFIYKNKTIKKPLTPSLEETQTKFVLTQKLAYLGLNQFIDGLYKNQFKEKYVNIFRGDGVLFEDKVLNGTLGTASTPLIQGTLDFLAQLLKQKLNLIVNDIHYLSSFNSYNQVIDLKMRNNGGNHFYIHKPQDTQGDGYCFFHAIIFLLKKKSYY
;
A
#
# COMPACT_ATOMS: atom_id res chain seq x y z
N MET A 1 13.40 -22.25 -62.33
CA MET A 1 12.76 -20.95 -62.63
C MET A 1 12.60 -20.16 -61.33
N PRO A 2 13.28 -19.02 -61.15
CA PRO A 2 13.10 -18.20 -59.95
C PRO A 2 11.79 -17.41 -60.05
N LYS A 3 10.95 -17.49 -59.01
CA LYS A 3 9.74 -16.66 -58.88
C LYS A 3 10.15 -15.20 -58.68
N ILE A 4 9.92 -14.37 -59.69
CA ILE A 4 10.10 -12.92 -59.61
C ILE A 4 9.07 -12.38 -58.61
N ILE A 5 9.52 -11.98 -57.43
CA ILE A 5 8.67 -11.31 -56.44
C ILE A 5 8.40 -9.90 -56.97
N ARG A 6 7.16 -9.60 -57.38
CA ARG A 6 6.73 -8.24 -57.77
C ARG A 6 6.91 -7.29 -56.59
N LYS A 7 7.39 -6.06 -56.84
CA LYS A 7 7.59 -5.01 -55.80
C LYS A 7 6.35 -4.77 -54.93
N GLU A 8 5.15 -4.89 -55.50
CA GLU A 8 3.87 -4.78 -54.79
C GLU A 8 3.73 -5.83 -53.68
N ASN A 9 4.20 -7.05 -53.91
CA ASN A 9 4.17 -8.12 -52.92
C ASN A 9 5.14 -7.85 -51.77
N ILE A 10 6.28 -7.20 -52.03
CA ILE A 10 7.27 -6.84 -51.00
C ILE A 10 6.67 -5.85 -50.00
N ILE A 11 5.91 -4.86 -50.49
CA ILE A 11 5.21 -3.88 -49.65
C ILE A 11 4.16 -4.57 -48.77
N VAL A 12 3.37 -5.47 -49.36
CA VAL A 12 2.36 -6.25 -48.60
C VAL A 12 3.01 -7.14 -47.54
N TYR A 13 4.12 -7.81 -47.86
CA TYR A 13 4.86 -8.61 -46.89
C TYR A 13 5.48 -7.76 -45.78
N PHE A 14 5.93 -6.55 -46.08
CA PHE A 14 6.46 -5.62 -45.08
C PHE A 14 5.38 -5.18 -44.07
N PHE A 15 4.17 -4.84 -44.55
CA PHE A 15 3.07 -4.49 -43.65
C PHE A 15 2.54 -5.68 -42.83
N LEU A 16 2.50 -6.89 -43.42
CA LEU A 16 2.19 -8.12 -42.68
C LEU A 16 3.24 -8.44 -41.61
N PHE A 17 4.51 -8.25 -41.92
CA PHE A 17 5.59 -8.44 -40.96
C PHE A 17 5.48 -7.41 -39.82
N LEU A 18 5.22 -6.14 -40.14
CA LEU A 18 5.09 -5.07 -39.15
C LEU A 18 3.90 -5.29 -38.22
N SER A 19 2.76 -5.78 -38.74
CA SER A 19 1.58 -6.07 -37.92
C SER A 19 1.82 -7.25 -36.98
N VAL A 20 2.44 -8.33 -37.47
CA VAL A 20 2.82 -9.50 -36.64
C VAL A 20 3.85 -9.10 -35.57
N PHE A 21 4.83 -8.28 -35.93
CA PHE A 21 5.83 -7.76 -35.00
C PHE A 21 5.20 -6.88 -33.92
N CYS A 22 4.26 -6.01 -34.29
CA CYS A 22 3.53 -5.18 -33.35
C CYS A 22 2.68 -6.01 -32.37
N CYS A 23 1.98 -7.04 -32.88
CA CYS A 23 1.25 -7.99 -32.04
C CYS A 23 2.17 -8.74 -31.05
N LEU A 24 3.36 -9.16 -31.49
CA LEU A 24 4.35 -9.81 -30.62
C LEU A 24 4.88 -8.88 -29.52
N LEU A 25 5.13 -7.61 -29.82
CA LEU A 25 5.53 -6.64 -28.81
C LEU A 25 4.42 -6.39 -27.78
N CYS A 26 3.17 -6.29 -28.22
CA CYS A 26 2.03 -6.16 -27.32
C CYS A 26 1.86 -7.39 -26.41
N THR A 27 2.03 -8.61 -26.91
CA THR A 27 1.91 -9.82 -26.08
C THR A 27 3.03 -9.91 -25.05
N ILE A 28 4.26 -9.51 -25.38
CA ILE A 28 5.39 -9.44 -24.44
C ILE A 28 5.11 -8.43 -23.33
N GLN A 29 4.62 -7.22 -23.67
CA GLN A 29 4.25 -6.20 -22.68
C GLN A 29 3.10 -6.66 -21.78
N CYS A 30 2.10 -7.33 -22.33
CA CYS A 30 1.01 -7.94 -21.55
C CYS A 30 1.55 -9.06 -20.64
N LEU A 31 2.48 -9.89 -21.10
CA LEU A 31 3.09 -10.93 -20.29
C LEU A 31 3.92 -10.34 -19.15
N GLU A 32 4.72 -9.30 -19.40
CA GLU A 32 5.46 -8.59 -18.36
C GLU A 32 4.53 -7.98 -17.32
N PHE A 33 3.43 -7.36 -17.75
CA PHE A 33 2.40 -6.82 -16.86
C PHE A 33 1.74 -7.90 -16.00
N ILE A 34 1.41 -9.05 -16.59
CA ILE A 34 0.86 -10.20 -15.87
C ILE A 34 1.90 -10.78 -14.90
N TYR A 35 3.16 -10.94 -15.33
CA TYR A 35 4.24 -11.50 -14.51
C TYR A 35 4.59 -10.62 -13.31
N LYS A 36 4.65 -9.29 -13.53
CA LYS A 36 4.84 -8.28 -12.48
C LYS A 36 3.70 -8.29 -11.46
N ASN A 37 2.47 -8.60 -11.89
CA ASN A 37 1.30 -8.75 -11.01
C ASN A 37 1.20 -10.15 -10.34
N LYS A 38 1.85 -11.18 -10.88
CA LYS A 38 1.70 -12.58 -10.40
C LYS A 38 2.59 -12.93 -9.21
N THR A 39 3.58 -12.10 -8.89
CA THR A 39 4.56 -12.43 -7.84
C THR A 39 4.69 -11.31 -6.81
N ILE A 40 3.58 -10.96 -6.15
CA ILE A 40 3.72 -10.53 -4.75
C ILE A 40 4.22 -11.79 -4.03
N LYS A 41 5.52 -11.92 -3.81
CA LYS A 41 6.08 -13.00 -2.98
C LYS A 41 5.84 -12.62 -1.53
N LYS A 42 5.34 -13.57 -0.72
CA LYS A 42 5.15 -13.34 0.72
C LYS A 42 6.54 -12.98 1.27
N PRO A 43 6.72 -11.79 1.86
CA PRO A 43 7.99 -11.49 2.48
C PRO A 43 8.28 -12.49 3.60
N LEU A 44 9.57 -12.82 3.76
CA LEU A 44 10.03 -13.58 4.91
C LEU A 44 9.80 -12.70 6.13
N THR A 45 8.71 -12.96 6.86
CA THR A 45 8.52 -12.44 8.21
C THR A 45 9.72 -12.85 9.06
N PRO A 46 10.54 -11.90 9.56
CA PRO A 46 11.48 -12.18 10.64
C PRO A 46 10.70 -12.78 11.83
N SER A 47 11.35 -13.60 12.65
CA SER A 47 10.69 -14.13 13.84
C SER A 47 10.21 -12.96 14.70
N LEU A 48 8.94 -13.03 15.12
CA LEU A 48 8.26 -11.97 15.86
C LEU A 48 9.01 -11.62 17.16
N GLU A 49 9.75 -12.57 17.73
CA GLU A 49 10.45 -12.44 19.01
C GLU A 49 11.75 -11.62 18.93
N GLU A 50 12.55 -11.72 17.86
CA GLU A 50 13.83 -10.98 17.77
C GLU A 50 13.63 -9.47 17.52
N THR A 51 12.49 -9.08 16.96
CA THR A 51 12.23 -7.70 16.53
C THR A 51 11.47 -6.88 17.58
N GLN A 52 10.75 -7.53 18.51
CA GLN A 52 9.89 -6.87 19.50
C GLN A 52 10.64 -6.10 20.61
N THR A 53 11.89 -6.46 20.88
CA THR A 53 12.74 -5.83 21.90
C THR A 53 13.37 -4.52 21.42
N LYS A 54 13.40 -4.26 20.11
CA LYS A 54 14.11 -3.11 19.48
C LYS A 54 13.21 -1.90 19.22
N PHE A 55 11.89 -2.08 19.13
CA PHE A 55 10.99 -1.04 18.61
C PHE A 55 10.20 -0.27 19.69
N VAL A 56 10.17 1.05 19.54
CA VAL A 56 9.27 1.93 20.30
C VAL A 56 7.82 1.72 19.82
N LEU A 57 6.82 2.07 20.62
CA LEU A 57 5.39 1.81 20.34
C LEU A 57 4.94 2.18 18.91
N THR A 58 5.42 3.31 18.38
CA THR A 58 5.11 3.78 17.02
C THR A 58 5.62 2.83 15.94
N GLN A 59 6.85 2.34 16.09
CA GLN A 59 7.45 1.35 15.19
C GLN A 59 6.74 0.00 15.28
N LYS A 60 6.34 -0.42 16.50
CA LYS A 60 5.52 -1.63 16.70
C LYS A 60 4.19 -1.52 15.97
N LEU A 61 3.52 -0.37 16.06
CA LEU A 61 2.26 -0.15 15.35
C LEU A 61 2.45 -0.17 13.82
N ALA A 62 3.52 0.45 13.33
CA ALA A 62 3.88 0.40 11.91
C ALA A 62 4.09 -1.04 11.42
N TYR A 63 4.81 -1.84 12.18
CA TYR A 63 5.04 -3.25 11.89
C TYR A 63 3.75 -4.07 11.86
N LEU A 64 2.86 -3.85 12.84
CA LEU A 64 1.55 -4.52 12.88
C LEU A 64 0.66 -4.13 11.70
N GLY A 65 0.66 -2.85 11.31
CA GLY A 65 -0.03 -2.37 10.12
C GLY A 65 0.52 -2.98 8.83
N LEU A 66 1.84 -3.06 8.69
CA LEU A 66 2.50 -3.74 7.58
C LEU A 66 2.09 -5.22 7.49
N ASN A 67 2.15 -5.95 8.60
CA ASN A 67 1.74 -7.36 8.64
C ASN A 67 0.28 -7.54 8.24
N GLN A 68 -0.61 -6.70 8.75
CA GLN A 68 -2.03 -6.74 8.39
C GLN A 68 -2.24 -6.48 6.90
N PHE A 69 -1.49 -5.56 6.29
CA PHE A 69 -1.57 -5.29 4.85
C PHE A 69 -1.08 -6.48 4.03
N ILE A 70 0.08 -7.05 4.39
CA ILE A 70 0.65 -8.23 3.74
C ILE A 70 -0.33 -9.40 3.82
N ASP A 71 -0.85 -9.73 5.01
CA ASP A 71 -1.85 -10.78 5.16
C ASP A 71 -3.12 -10.49 4.35
N GLY A 72 -3.50 -9.20 4.27
CA GLY A 72 -4.55 -8.68 3.41
C GLY A 72 -4.40 -9.06 1.93
N LEU A 73 -3.17 -9.04 1.40
CA LEU A 73 -2.87 -9.38 0.00
C LEU A 73 -3.03 -10.87 -0.33
N TYR A 74 -2.98 -11.75 0.68
CA TYR A 74 -2.97 -13.21 0.44
C TYR A 74 -4.19 -13.94 0.99
N LYS A 75 -4.66 -13.59 2.18
CA LYS A 75 -5.51 -14.46 3.01
C LYS A 75 -6.84 -13.84 3.43
N ASN A 76 -7.06 -12.56 3.12
CA ASN A 76 -8.21 -11.83 3.65
C ASN A 76 -9.36 -11.75 2.63
N GLN A 77 -10.60 -11.72 3.13
CA GLN A 77 -11.82 -11.48 2.35
C GLN A 77 -11.78 -10.18 1.54
N PHE A 78 -10.94 -9.20 1.92
CA PHE A 78 -10.76 -7.94 1.20
C PHE A 78 -9.58 -7.91 0.23
N LYS A 79 -9.04 -9.08 -0.16
CA LYS A 79 -7.85 -9.19 -1.03
C LYS A 79 -7.87 -8.22 -2.21
N GLU A 80 -8.96 -8.16 -2.97
CA GLU A 80 -9.06 -7.27 -4.14
C GLU A 80 -8.91 -5.79 -3.76
N LYS A 81 -9.42 -5.37 -2.60
CA LYS A 81 -9.24 -3.99 -2.12
C LYS A 81 -7.78 -3.70 -1.76
N TYR A 82 -7.11 -4.62 -1.06
CA TYR A 82 -5.68 -4.52 -0.76
C TYR A 82 -4.84 -4.46 -2.04
N VAL A 83 -5.14 -5.32 -3.02
CA VAL A 83 -4.46 -5.32 -4.33
C VAL A 83 -4.68 -4.01 -5.08
N ASN A 84 -5.88 -3.44 -5.04
CA ASN A 84 -6.15 -2.15 -5.70
C ASN A 84 -5.38 -1.00 -5.05
N ILE A 85 -5.30 -0.96 -3.71
CA ILE A 85 -4.45 0.02 -3.01
C ILE A 85 -2.98 -0.18 -3.38
N PHE A 86 -2.52 -1.43 -3.38
CA PHE A 86 -1.16 -1.76 -3.78
C PHE A 86 -0.84 -1.34 -5.23
N ARG A 87 -1.79 -1.44 -6.16
CA ARG A 87 -1.61 -0.99 -7.54
C ARG A 87 -1.58 0.53 -7.67
N GLY A 88 -2.37 1.24 -6.86
CA GLY A 88 -2.43 2.70 -6.87
C GLY A 88 -1.24 3.37 -6.18
N ASP A 89 -0.70 2.74 -5.14
CA ASP A 89 0.42 3.25 -4.32
C ASP A 89 1.35 2.09 -3.92
N GLY A 90 1.99 1.50 -4.94
CA GLY A 90 2.78 0.27 -4.82
C GLY A 90 4.19 0.42 -4.27
N VAL A 91 4.51 1.57 -3.66
CA VAL A 91 5.81 1.76 -3.01
C VAL A 91 5.86 0.86 -1.78
N LEU A 92 6.51 -0.30 -1.89
CA LEU A 92 6.77 -1.18 -0.74
C LEU A 92 7.77 -0.49 0.18
N PHE A 93 7.30 -0.12 1.37
CA PHE A 93 8.06 0.51 2.47
C PHE A 93 8.45 -0.51 3.54
N GLU A 94 8.34 -1.80 3.21
CA GLU A 94 8.59 -2.93 4.09
C GLU A 94 9.97 -2.84 4.74
N ASP A 95 11.03 -2.75 3.93
CA ASP A 95 12.40 -2.63 4.42
C ASP A 95 12.57 -1.42 5.35
N LYS A 96 11.88 -0.31 5.07
CA LYS A 96 11.94 0.90 5.91
C LYS A 96 11.24 0.69 7.24
N VAL A 97 10.13 -0.04 7.28
CA VAL A 97 9.46 -0.42 8.55
C VAL A 97 10.33 -1.38 9.34
N LEU A 98 10.85 -2.42 8.70
CA LEU A 98 11.70 -3.44 9.34
C LEU A 98 13.02 -2.86 9.86
N ASN A 99 13.55 -1.81 9.22
CA ASN A 99 14.79 -1.16 9.63
C ASN A 99 14.58 0.08 10.53
N GLY A 100 13.34 0.50 10.78
CA GLY A 100 13.09 1.67 11.63
C GLY A 100 13.31 3.03 10.92
N THR A 101 13.30 3.08 9.59
CA THR A 101 13.75 4.22 8.76
C THR A 101 12.67 4.76 7.83
N LEU A 102 11.40 4.71 8.25
CA LEU A 102 10.32 5.36 7.50
C LEU A 102 10.60 6.86 7.29
N GLY A 103 10.17 7.38 6.13
CA GLY A 103 10.14 8.82 5.84
C GLY A 103 8.76 9.45 6.03
N THR A 104 7.70 8.66 5.83
CA THR A 104 6.30 8.92 6.21
C THR A 104 5.51 7.63 5.97
N ALA A 105 4.26 7.55 6.45
CA ALA A 105 3.39 6.42 6.18
C ALA A 105 2.75 6.53 4.78
N SER A 106 2.84 5.47 3.99
CA SER A 106 2.20 5.36 2.69
C SER A 106 0.75 4.87 2.81
N THR A 107 -0.03 4.95 1.72
CA THR A 107 -1.44 4.52 1.71
C THR A 107 -1.61 3.05 2.10
N PRO A 108 -0.81 2.09 1.60
CA PRO A 108 -0.91 0.71 2.05
C PRO A 108 -0.65 0.56 3.56
N LEU A 109 0.35 1.26 4.09
CA LEU A 109 0.69 1.19 5.51
C LEU A 109 -0.43 1.74 6.39
N ILE A 110 -0.99 2.88 5.98
CA ILE A 110 -2.12 3.51 6.64
C ILE A 110 -3.32 2.55 6.64
N GLN A 111 -3.65 1.96 5.49
CA GLN A 111 -4.77 1.01 5.39
C GLN A 111 -4.58 -0.20 6.30
N GLY A 112 -3.42 -0.86 6.24
CA GLY A 112 -3.13 -2.01 7.09
C GLY A 112 -3.22 -1.67 8.58
N THR A 113 -2.76 -0.47 8.97
CA THR A 113 -2.86 0.02 10.35
C THR A 113 -4.31 0.24 10.78
N LEU A 114 -5.14 0.86 9.94
CA LEU A 114 -6.57 1.05 10.22
C LEU A 114 -7.30 -0.28 10.38
N ASP A 115 -7.03 -1.25 9.50
CA ASP A 115 -7.67 -2.56 9.58
C ASP A 115 -7.23 -3.36 10.80
N PHE A 116 -5.95 -3.30 11.16
CA PHE A 116 -5.42 -3.94 12.35
C PHE A 116 -6.09 -3.38 13.61
N LEU A 117 -6.13 -2.05 13.74
CA LEU A 117 -6.74 -1.39 14.89
C LEU A 117 -8.26 -1.60 14.93
N ALA A 118 -8.94 -1.59 13.78
CA ALA A 118 -10.37 -1.87 13.72
C ALA A 118 -10.69 -3.28 14.24
N GLN A 119 -9.87 -4.27 13.89
CA GLN A 119 -10.01 -5.63 14.41
C GLN A 119 -9.77 -5.74 15.91
N LEU A 120 -8.77 -5.01 16.40
CA LEU A 120 -8.40 -4.97 17.81
C LEU A 120 -9.49 -4.30 18.66
N LEU A 121 -10.01 -3.17 18.20
CA LEU A 121 -11.01 -2.36 18.90
C LEU A 121 -12.45 -2.82 18.66
N LYS A 122 -12.69 -3.71 17.69
CA LYS A 122 -14.03 -4.11 17.21
C LYS A 122 -14.89 -2.92 16.79
N GLN A 123 -14.24 -1.92 16.19
CA GLN A 123 -14.85 -0.65 15.78
C GLN A 123 -14.36 -0.28 14.38
N LYS A 124 -15.23 0.30 13.56
CA LYS A 124 -14.86 0.81 12.24
C LYS A 124 -14.08 2.10 12.43
N LEU A 125 -12.96 2.22 11.76
CA LEU A 125 -12.13 3.43 11.81
C LEU A 125 -12.26 4.20 10.52
N ASN A 126 -12.57 5.49 10.62
CA ASN A 126 -12.46 6.43 9.52
C ASN A 126 -11.27 7.34 9.78
N LEU A 127 -10.41 7.48 8.78
CA LEU A 127 -9.33 8.44 8.79
C LEU A 127 -9.76 9.69 8.03
N ILE A 128 -9.72 10.83 8.71
CA ILE A 128 -10.05 12.13 8.14
C ILE A 128 -8.79 12.98 8.21
N VAL A 129 -8.26 13.37 7.05
CA VAL A 129 -7.02 14.15 6.91
C VAL A 129 -7.38 15.49 6.29
N ASN A 130 -6.98 16.58 6.93
CA ASN A 130 -7.31 17.94 6.47
C ASN A 130 -8.82 18.15 6.25
N ASP A 131 -9.64 17.59 7.16
CA ASP A 131 -11.12 17.59 7.11
C ASP A 131 -11.73 16.83 5.92
N ILE A 132 -10.92 16.09 5.16
CA ILE A 132 -11.36 15.26 4.04
C ILE A 132 -11.30 13.79 4.46
N HIS A 133 -12.34 13.02 4.13
CA HIS A 133 -12.31 11.57 4.32
C HIS A 133 -11.21 10.96 3.45
N TYR A 134 -10.25 10.29 4.08
CA TYR A 134 -9.08 9.75 3.40
C TYR A 134 -9.21 8.24 3.17
N LEU A 135 -9.42 7.47 4.24
CA LEU A 135 -9.56 6.02 4.20
C LEU A 135 -10.49 5.53 5.32
N SER A 136 -11.01 4.32 5.16
CA SER A 136 -11.71 3.61 6.23
C SER A 136 -11.18 2.20 6.35
N SER A 137 -11.21 1.64 7.57
CA SER A 137 -11.05 0.21 7.75
C SER A 137 -12.13 -0.55 6.96
N PHE A 138 -11.76 -1.67 6.34
CA PHE A 138 -12.66 -2.48 5.53
C PHE A 138 -13.67 -3.25 6.36
N ASN A 139 -13.30 -3.69 7.56
CA ASN A 139 -14.22 -4.35 8.46
C ASN A 139 -15.38 -3.42 8.81
N SER A 140 -16.59 -3.96 8.70
CA SER A 140 -17.80 -3.29 9.12
C SER A 140 -18.11 -3.67 10.56
N TYR A 141 -18.18 -2.66 11.42
CA TYR A 141 -18.59 -2.77 12.81
C TYR A 141 -19.69 -1.73 13.07
N ASN A 142 -20.53 -1.99 14.07
CA ASN A 142 -21.67 -1.11 14.40
C ASN A 142 -21.22 0.25 14.94
N GLN A 143 -20.09 0.28 15.62
CA GLN A 143 -19.51 1.49 16.18
C GLN A 143 -18.41 2.03 15.27
N VAL A 144 -18.40 3.35 15.09
CA VAL A 144 -17.48 4.06 14.19
C VAL A 144 -16.68 5.08 14.98
N ILE A 145 -15.35 5.08 14.80
CA ILE A 145 -14.47 6.11 15.32
C ILE A 145 -13.91 6.92 14.15
N ASP A 146 -14.12 8.23 14.21
CA ASP A 146 -13.42 9.18 13.35
C ASP A 146 -12.09 9.59 13.98
N LEU A 147 -11.00 9.30 13.27
CA LEU A 147 -9.63 9.69 13.58
C LEU A 147 -9.27 10.90 12.72
N LYS A 148 -9.40 12.10 13.30
CA LYS A 148 -9.17 13.38 12.63
C LYS A 148 -7.73 13.86 12.85
N MET A 149 -7.03 14.13 11.75
CA MET A 149 -5.66 14.66 11.76
C MET A 149 -5.43 15.61 10.57
N ARG A 150 -4.25 16.21 10.53
CA ARG A 150 -3.77 17.16 9.53
C ARG A 150 -2.51 16.62 8.89
N ASN A 151 -2.30 16.96 7.63
CA ASN A 151 -1.06 16.76 6.89
C ASN A 151 -0.94 17.86 5.82
N ASN A 152 -0.72 19.10 6.28
CA ASN A 152 -0.51 20.23 5.38
C ASN A 152 0.93 20.18 4.85
N GLY A 153 1.10 19.91 3.56
CA GLY A 153 2.42 19.73 2.92
C GLY A 153 2.80 18.28 2.61
N GLY A 154 1.91 17.32 2.90
CA GLY A 154 2.03 15.92 2.45
C GLY A 154 2.97 15.03 3.27
N ASN A 155 3.90 15.60 4.05
CA ASN A 155 5.01 14.85 4.65
C ASN A 155 4.92 14.66 6.17
N HIS A 156 4.00 15.34 6.87
CA HIS A 156 3.94 15.29 8.34
C HIS A 156 2.51 15.25 8.87
N PHE A 157 2.14 14.17 9.55
CA PHE A 157 0.83 14.00 10.16
C PHE A 157 0.80 14.51 11.60
N TYR A 158 -0.19 15.33 11.94
CA TYR A 158 -0.35 15.96 13.27
C TYR A 158 -1.83 16.24 13.61
N ILE A 159 -2.15 16.72 14.81
CA ILE A 159 -3.56 16.86 15.25
C ILE A 159 -4.13 18.25 14.93
N HIS A 160 -3.59 19.30 15.54
CA HIS A 160 -4.00 20.70 15.32
C HIS A 160 -2.84 21.53 14.77
N LYS A 161 -1.63 21.33 15.30
CA LYS A 161 -0.40 21.99 14.84
C LYS A 161 0.74 20.98 14.64
N PRO A 162 1.72 21.25 13.76
CA PRO A 162 2.82 20.32 13.47
C PRO A 162 3.56 19.80 14.69
N GLN A 163 3.63 20.56 15.78
CA GLN A 163 4.33 20.20 17.01
C GLN A 163 3.58 19.20 17.89
N ASP A 164 2.32 18.86 17.56
CA ASP A 164 1.52 17.89 18.33
C ASP A 164 2.05 16.46 18.20
N THR A 165 2.84 16.19 17.16
CA THR A 165 3.46 14.90 16.89
C THR A 165 4.93 15.11 16.52
N GLN A 166 5.75 14.10 16.80
CA GLN A 166 7.15 14.13 16.38
C GLN A 166 7.23 14.14 14.85
N GLY A 167 7.98 15.10 14.29
CA GLY A 167 8.27 15.24 12.86
C GLY A 167 9.26 14.20 12.33
N ASP A 168 9.10 12.95 12.73
CA ASP A 168 9.83 11.81 12.19
C ASP A 168 8.97 11.11 11.11
N GLY A 169 9.55 10.12 10.42
CA GLY A 169 8.78 9.36 9.44
C GLY A 169 7.71 8.43 10.03
N TYR A 170 7.52 8.46 11.35
CA TYR A 170 6.46 7.77 12.08
C TYR A 170 5.35 8.73 12.57
N CYS A 171 5.35 9.99 12.13
CA CYS A 171 4.37 11.03 12.50
C CYS A 171 2.90 10.57 12.43
N PHE A 172 2.53 9.75 11.43
CA PHE A 172 1.20 9.14 11.34
C PHE A 172 0.87 8.28 12.57
N PHE A 173 1.79 7.43 12.99
CA PHE A 173 1.60 6.54 14.14
C PHE A 173 1.54 7.31 15.44
N HIS A 174 2.37 8.36 15.58
CA HIS A 174 2.28 9.29 16.70
C HIS A 174 0.88 9.92 16.78
N ALA A 175 0.34 10.40 15.66
CA ALA A 175 -1.00 10.98 15.58
C ALA A 175 -2.10 9.97 15.98
N ILE A 176 -2.04 8.75 15.47
CA ILE A 176 -3.00 7.68 15.79
C ILE A 176 -2.98 7.36 17.28
N ILE A 177 -1.80 7.16 17.87
CA ILE A 177 -1.65 6.85 19.30
C ILE A 177 -2.23 7.98 20.15
N PHE A 178 -1.95 9.23 19.78
CA PHE A 178 -2.50 10.39 20.48
C PHE A 178 -4.03 10.40 20.43
N LEU A 179 -4.63 10.20 19.25
CA LEU A 179 -6.08 10.22 19.07
C LEU A 179 -6.80 9.11 19.84
N LEU A 180 -6.23 7.90 19.85
CA LEU A 180 -6.80 6.76 20.56
C LEU A 180 -6.72 6.95 22.08
N LYS A 181 -5.60 7.48 22.61
CA LYS A 181 -5.46 7.84 24.03
C LYS A 181 -6.48 8.90 24.45
N LYS A 182 -6.65 9.95 23.64
CA LYS A 182 -7.61 11.03 23.94
C LYS A 182 -9.06 10.54 24.04
N LYS A 183 -9.40 9.47 23.30
CA LYS A 183 -10.74 8.87 23.29
C LYS A 183 -10.92 7.77 24.36
N SER A 184 -9.98 7.62 25.28
CA SER A 184 -10.00 6.63 26.37
C SER A 184 -10.03 5.17 25.91
N TYR A 185 -9.46 4.86 24.74
CA TYR A 185 -9.27 3.47 24.30
C TYR A 185 -8.02 2.80 24.92
N TYR A 186 -7.31 3.52 25.80
CA TYR A 186 -6.23 3.06 26.68
C TYR A 186 -6.16 3.96 27.92
#